data_AF-A0A915EQB3-F1
#
_entry.id   AF-A0A915EQB3-F1
#
_cell.length_a   1.000
_cell.length_b   1.000
_cell.length_c   1.000
_cell.angle_alpha   90.00
_cell.angle_beta   90.00
_cell.angle_gamma   90.00
#
_symmetry.space_group_name_H-M   'P 1'
#
loop_
_entity.id
_entity.type
_entity.pdbx_description
1 polymer ?
#
loop_
_entity_poly.entity_id
_entity_poly.type
_entity_poly.pdbx_seq_one_letter_code
_entity_poly.pdbx_strand_id
1 'polypeptide(L)'
;MRTRAFRFIFSVVEFGSDEEEVKPPQKLEAYSIEFKLKVVKHAKEISKHSANIKYGVSRSCVQDWVTLESKLHQIQNSSPVIKFKKKPQGGGRPLMFKDFDRHAKPKKDEASRGWLERFLVHHNFRIRAPTTVCQKPPSNYVQQIVDFLLYITDIQRKHK
;
A
#
# COMPACT_ATOMS: atom_id res chain seq x y z
N MET A 1 34.66 -67.03 -6.29
CA MET A 1 34.36 -66.36 -7.58
C MET A 1 34.88 -64.93 -7.52
N ARG A 2 35.75 -64.62 -8.49
CA ARG A 2 36.33 -63.33 -8.93
C ARG A 2 36.00 -62.01 -8.17
N THR A 3 37.07 -61.49 -7.58
CA THR A 3 37.48 -60.10 -7.37
C THR A 3 36.86 -59.00 -8.26
N ARG A 4 36.56 -57.85 -7.64
CA ARG A 4 37.19 -56.58 -8.02
C ARG A 4 37.23 -55.61 -6.84
N ALA A 5 38.42 -55.51 -6.25
CA ALA A 5 38.82 -54.36 -5.47
C ALA A 5 38.85 -53.14 -6.40
N PHE A 6 38.16 -52.06 -6.03
CA PHE A 6 38.52 -50.72 -6.44
C PHE A 6 38.91 -49.96 -5.17
N ARG A 7 40.21 -50.02 -4.93
CA ARG A 7 40.97 -49.18 -4.03
C ARG A 7 40.98 -47.79 -4.66
N PHE A 8 39.99 -46.95 -4.34
CA PHE A 8 40.04 -45.56 -4.78
C PHE A 8 40.91 -44.79 -3.79
N ILE A 9 41.99 -44.28 -4.35
CA ILE A 9 43.07 -43.56 -3.67
C ILE A 9 42.48 -42.34 -2.96
N PHE A 10 42.80 -42.25 -1.68
CA PHE A 10 42.62 -41.09 -0.82
C PHE A 10 43.39 -39.91 -1.43
N SER A 11 42.72 -39.09 -2.23
CA SER A 11 43.21 -37.74 -2.55
C SER A 11 42.56 -36.81 -1.56
N VAL A 12 43.37 -36.36 -0.60
CA VAL A 12 43.07 -35.26 0.31
C VAL A 12 42.76 -34.04 -0.56
N VAL A 13 41.48 -33.81 -0.83
CA VAL A 13 40.99 -32.47 -1.14
C VAL A 13 40.71 -31.89 0.23
N GLU A 14 41.61 -30.99 0.66
CA GLU A 14 41.37 -30.08 1.76
C GLU A 14 40.05 -29.36 1.48
N PHE A 15 38.99 -29.91 2.05
CA PHE A 15 37.67 -29.31 2.03
C PHE A 15 37.79 -28.13 3.00
N GLY A 16 38.03 -26.94 2.41
CA GLY A 16 38.11 -25.69 3.14
C GLY A 16 36.97 -25.61 4.13
N SER A 17 37.36 -25.49 5.40
CA SER A 17 36.48 -25.17 6.51
C SER A 17 35.97 -23.73 6.33
N ASP A 18 35.03 -23.56 5.41
CA ASP A 18 34.13 -22.42 5.43
C ASP A 18 33.06 -22.78 6.46
N GLU A 19 33.31 -22.37 7.70
CA GLU A 19 32.31 -22.20 8.75
C GLU A 19 31.17 -21.33 8.19
N GLU A 20 30.21 -21.94 7.50
CA GLU A 20 29.04 -21.27 6.96
C GLU A 20 28.05 -21.08 8.11
N GLU A 21 28.24 -19.97 8.84
CA GLU A 21 27.34 -19.46 9.88
C GLU A 21 25.88 -19.49 9.36
N VAL A 22 25.09 -20.49 9.78
CA VAL A 22 23.67 -20.62 9.39
C VAL A 22 22.89 -19.54 10.11
N LYS A 23 22.73 -18.39 9.45
CA LYS A 23 22.07 -17.21 10.01
C LYS A 23 20.59 -17.49 10.27
N PRO A 24 20.05 -17.11 11.45
CA PRO A 24 18.66 -17.32 11.78
C PRO A 24 17.74 -16.59 10.79
N PRO A 25 16.51 -17.07 10.55
CA PRO A 25 15.58 -16.45 9.62
C PRO A 25 15.29 -15.01 10.06
N GLN A 26 15.83 -14.05 9.32
CA GLN A 26 15.70 -12.63 9.62
C GLN A 26 14.26 -12.19 9.39
N LYS A 27 13.71 -11.33 10.28
CA LYS A 27 12.43 -10.65 10.04
C LYS A 27 12.52 -9.92 8.69
N LEU A 28 11.49 -10.06 7.85
CA LEU A 28 11.50 -9.56 6.47
C LEU A 28 11.41 -8.03 6.41
N GLU A 29 12.52 -7.37 6.69
CA GLU A 29 12.75 -6.00 6.27
C GLU A 29 12.80 -5.93 4.73
N ALA A 30 12.44 -4.78 4.17
CA ALA A 30 12.50 -4.60 2.72
C ALA A 30 13.96 -4.74 2.23
N TYR A 31 14.24 -5.75 1.40
CA TYR A 31 15.58 -5.99 0.87
C TYR A 31 16.16 -4.77 0.13
N SER A 32 17.41 -4.41 0.45
CA SER A 32 18.15 -3.35 -0.24
C SER A 32 18.43 -3.72 -1.71
N ILE A 33 18.58 -2.71 -2.56
CA ILE A 33 18.81 -2.92 -4.01
C ILE A 33 20.15 -3.63 -4.24
N GLU A 34 21.18 -3.24 -3.50
CA GLU A 34 22.52 -3.85 -3.56
C GLU A 34 22.48 -5.33 -3.19
N PHE A 35 21.74 -5.69 -2.13
CA PHE A 35 21.56 -7.08 -1.73
C PHE A 35 20.87 -7.90 -2.83
N LYS A 36 19.80 -7.37 -3.44
CA LYS A 36 19.12 -8.05 -4.55
C LYS A 36 20.07 -8.34 -5.72
N LEU A 37 20.92 -7.38 -6.08
CA LEU A 37 21.92 -7.56 -7.15
C LEU A 37 22.98 -8.60 -6.80
N LYS A 38 23.46 -8.64 -5.55
CA LYS A 38 24.38 -9.68 -5.06
C LYS A 38 23.79 -11.08 -5.20
N VAL A 39 22.51 -11.24 -4.83
CA VAL A 39 21.79 -12.53 -4.94
C VAL A 39 21.58 -12.92 -6.41
N VAL A 40 21.22 -11.98 -7.28
CA VAL A 40 21.05 -12.22 -8.72
C VAL A 40 22.36 -12.66 -9.38
N LYS A 41 23.49 -12.00 -9.07
CA LYS A 41 24.81 -12.38 -9.56
C LYS A 41 25.15 -13.83 -9.19
N HIS A 42 25.01 -14.18 -7.91
CA HIS A 42 25.23 -15.55 -7.42
C HIS A 42 24.30 -16.58 -8.08
N ALA A 43 23.04 -16.20 -8.32
CA ALA A 43 22.08 -17.09 -8.96
C ALA A 43 22.37 -17.37 -10.44
N LYS A 44 23.04 -16.43 -11.14
CA LYS A 44 23.52 -16.60 -12.51
C LYS A 44 24.81 -17.41 -12.61
N GLU A 45 25.72 -17.21 -11.65
CA GLU A 45 27.01 -17.89 -11.62
C GLU A 45 26.87 -19.37 -11.25
N ILE A 46 26.07 -19.68 -10.23
CA ILE A 46 25.93 -21.05 -9.72
C ILE A 46 24.54 -21.59 -10.05
N SER A 47 23.53 -21.20 -9.27
CA SER A 47 22.14 -21.60 -9.48
C SER A 47 21.20 -20.79 -8.60
N LYS A 48 19.91 -20.81 -8.95
CA LYS A 48 18.85 -20.21 -8.13
C LYS A 48 18.66 -20.93 -6.79
N HIS A 49 18.94 -22.25 -6.75
CA HIS A 49 18.79 -23.06 -5.54
C HIS A 49 19.93 -22.80 -4.54
N SER A 50 21.17 -22.69 -5.01
CA SER A 50 22.30 -22.32 -4.14
C SER A 50 22.13 -20.93 -3.54
N ALA A 51 21.54 -19.99 -4.28
CA ALA A 51 21.21 -18.66 -3.75
C ALA A 51 20.17 -18.69 -2.61
N ASN A 52 19.22 -19.63 -2.65
CA ASN A 52 18.25 -19.82 -1.57
C ASN A 52 18.93 -20.33 -0.30
N ILE A 53 19.79 -21.34 -0.42
CA ILE A 53 20.53 -21.91 0.71
C ILE A 53 21.45 -20.86 1.33
N LYS A 54 22.24 -20.15 0.51
CA LYS A 54 23.26 -19.20 0.98
C LYS A 54 22.69 -17.93 1.62
N TYR A 55 21.59 -17.39 1.06
CA TYR A 55 21.06 -16.08 1.46
C TYR A 55 19.73 -16.16 2.21
N GLY A 56 19.12 -17.34 2.35
CA GLY A 56 17.81 -17.50 3.00
C GLY A 56 16.64 -16.86 2.24
N VAL A 57 16.83 -16.48 0.97
CA VAL A 57 15.79 -15.84 0.15
C VAL A 57 15.01 -16.91 -0.60
N SER A 58 13.69 -16.86 -0.56
CA SER A 58 12.85 -17.85 -1.27
C SER A 58 13.19 -17.91 -2.77
N ARG A 59 13.18 -19.12 -3.35
CA ARG A 59 13.47 -19.33 -4.77
C ARG A 59 12.58 -18.45 -5.67
N SER A 60 11.32 -18.24 -5.29
CA SER A 60 10.38 -17.38 -6.03
C SER A 60 10.86 -15.93 -6.08
N CYS A 61 11.29 -15.37 -4.93
CA CYS A 61 11.85 -14.02 -4.90
C CYS A 61 13.12 -13.90 -5.74
N VAL A 62 14.00 -14.91 -5.69
CA VAL A 62 15.21 -14.94 -6.54
C VAL A 62 14.84 -14.97 -8.02
N GLN A 63 13.83 -15.76 -8.40
CA GLN A 63 13.32 -15.82 -9.77
C GLN A 63 12.76 -14.47 -10.24
N ASP A 64 11.96 -13.80 -9.40
CA ASP A 64 11.40 -12.48 -9.70
C ASP A 64 12.49 -11.41 -9.85
N TRP A 65 13.56 -11.48 -9.05
CA TRP A 65 14.66 -10.52 -9.15
C TRP A 65 15.52 -10.76 -10.39
N VAL A 66 15.69 -12.01 -10.80
CA VAL A 66 16.37 -12.34 -12.06
C VAL A 66 15.56 -11.83 -13.26
N THR A 67 14.23 -11.94 -13.26
CA THR A 67 13.41 -11.39 -14.36
C THR A 67 13.37 -9.87 -14.37
N LEU A 68 13.46 -9.22 -13.20
CA LEU A 68 13.45 -7.77 -13.04
C LEU A 68 14.85 -7.13 -13.00
N GLU A 69 15.92 -7.87 -13.30
CA GLU A 69 17.31 -7.43 -13.17
C GLU A 69 17.59 -6.10 -13.87
N SER A 70 17.15 -5.94 -15.12
CA SER A 70 17.33 -4.68 -15.87
C SER A 70 16.69 -3.48 -15.17
N LYS A 71 15.55 -3.69 -14.49
CA LYS A 71 14.88 -2.64 -13.72
C LYS A 71 15.62 -2.34 -12.41
N LEU A 72 16.24 -3.35 -11.77
CA LEU A 72 17.06 -3.15 -10.58
C LEU A 72 18.27 -2.27 -10.89
N HIS A 73 18.96 -2.50 -12.02
CA HIS A 73 20.05 -1.63 -12.47
C HIS A 73 19.59 -0.20 -12.80
N GLN A 74 18.43 -0.04 -13.44
CA GLN A 74 17.85 1.28 -13.68
C GLN A 74 17.58 2.03 -12.36
N ILE A 75 17.04 1.35 -11.35
CA ILE A 75 16.79 1.95 -10.03
C ILE A 75 18.11 2.30 -9.34
N GLN A 76 19.12 1.43 -9.41
CA GLN A 76 20.45 1.68 -8.83
C GLN A 76 21.09 2.96 -9.41
N ASN A 77 20.98 3.14 -10.73
CA ASN A 77 21.55 4.29 -11.45
C ASN A 77 20.68 5.54 -11.38
N SER A 78 19.44 5.44 -10.86
CA SER A 78 18.51 6.57 -10.75
C SER A 78 18.78 7.46 -9.52
N SER A 79 18.56 8.76 -9.70
CA SER A 79 18.75 9.81 -8.68
C SER A 79 17.88 9.57 -7.41
N PRO A 80 18.32 9.99 -6.20
CA PRO A 80 17.70 9.63 -4.91
C PRO A 80 16.20 9.93 -4.79
N VAL A 81 15.71 10.91 -5.56
CA VAL A 81 14.31 11.33 -5.60
C VAL A 81 13.37 10.23 -6.13
N ILE A 82 13.85 9.31 -6.97
CA ILE A 82 13.07 8.19 -7.52
C ILE A 82 13.08 6.97 -6.57
N LYS A 83 14.05 6.88 -5.65
CA LYS A 83 14.20 5.76 -4.67
C LYS A 83 13.01 5.62 -3.71
N PHE A 84 12.18 6.65 -3.58
CA PHE A 84 10.96 6.62 -2.77
C PHE A 84 9.76 5.93 -3.45
N LYS A 85 9.79 5.70 -4.78
CA LYS A 85 8.78 4.90 -5.46
C LYS A 85 9.15 3.42 -5.41
N LYS A 86 9.04 2.82 -4.22
CA LYS A 86 9.41 1.42 -3.94
C LYS A 86 8.52 0.36 -4.62
N LYS A 87 7.53 0.75 -5.43
CA LYS A 87 6.52 -0.15 -6.01
C LYS A 87 6.31 0.15 -7.50
N PRO A 88 6.41 -0.83 -8.41
CA PRO A 88 5.90 -0.68 -9.78
C PRO A 88 4.41 -0.37 -9.72
N GLN A 89 3.90 0.43 -10.66
CA GLN A 89 2.53 0.93 -10.61
C GLN A 89 1.52 -0.23 -10.58
N GLY A 90 0.92 -0.47 -9.41
CA GLY A 90 0.02 -1.59 -9.19
C GLY A 90 -0.79 -1.50 -7.91
N GLY A 91 -2.09 -1.75 -8.05
CA GLY A 91 -3.00 -2.28 -7.03
C GLY A 91 -3.66 -1.30 -6.05
N GLY A 92 -3.47 0.01 -6.20
CA GLY A 92 -4.29 0.97 -5.45
C GLY A 92 -5.69 1.07 -6.07
N ARG A 93 -6.75 1.13 -5.26
CA ARG A 93 -8.07 1.55 -5.78
C ARG A 93 -7.88 2.92 -6.44
N PRO A 94 -8.27 3.10 -7.71
CA PRO A 94 -8.22 4.41 -8.34
C PRO A 94 -9.04 5.40 -7.53
N LEU A 95 -8.57 6.65 -7.43
CA LEU A 95 -9.34 7.75 -6.82
C LEU A 95 -10.71 7.80 -7.50
N MET A 96 -11.77 7.58 -6.73
CA MET A 96 -13.14 7.50 -7.27
C MET A 96 -13.57 8.83 -7.92
N PHE A 97 -12.91 9.94 -7.57
CA PHE A 97 -13.19 11.29 -8.07
C PHE A 97 -11.91 12.06 -8.45
N LYS A 98 -11.26 11.67 -9.55
CA LYS A 98 -10.02 12.34 -10.04
C LYS A 98 -10.17 13.84 -10.31
N ASP A 99 -11.36 14.27 -10.69
CA ASP A 99 -11.62 15.67 -11.06
C ASP A 99 -11.88 16.56 -9.84
N PHE A 100 -12.28 15.96 -8.71
CA PHE A 100 -12.55 16.68 -7.46
C PHE A 100 -11.25 17.07 -6.73
N ASP A 101 -10.27 16.17 -6.71
CA ASP A 101 -8.95 16.41 -6.10
C ASP A 101 -8.10 17.45 -6.87
N ARG A 102 -8.43 17.73 -8.14
CA ARG A 102 -7.68 18.68 -8.97
C ARG A 102 -7.91 20.15 -8.56
N HIS A 103 -9.08 20.45 -8.01
CA HIS A 103 -9.52 21.83 -7.74
C HIS A 103 -9.32 22.27 -6.28
N ALA A 104 -8.96 21.35 -5.39
CA ALA A 104 -8.78 21.63 -3.96
C ALA A 104 -7.41 21.16 -3.49
N LYS A 105 -6.34 21.90 -3.83
CA LYS A 105 -5.07 21.73 -3.14
C LYS A 105 -5.23 22.26 -1.70
N PRO A 106 -5.08 21.43 -0.66
CA PRO A 106 -5.12 21.89 0.72
C PRO A 106 -3.97 22.89 0.94
N LYS A 107 -4.12 23.81 1.90
CA LYS A 107 -3.01 24.71 2.28
C LYS A 107 -1.86 23.87 2.87
N LYS A 108 -0.66 24.46 2.91
CA LYS A 108 0.62 23.75 3.17
C LYS A 108 0.68 22.97 4.50
N ASP A 109 -0.17 23.34 5.46
CA ASP A 109 -0.23 22.76 6.81
C ASP A 109 -1.50 21.95 7.05
N GLU A 110 -2.35 21.81 6.02
CA GLU A 110 -3.60 21.06 6.09
C GLU A 110 -3.36 19.63 5.61
N ALA A 111 -3.75 18.66 6.45
CA ALA A 111 -3.80 17.26 6.04
C ALA A 111 -4.68 17.12 4.79
N SER A 112 -4.35 16.15 3.93
CA SER A 112 -5.14 15.93 2.72
C SER A 112 -6.60 15.65 3.08
N ARG A 113 -7.53 16.13 2.24
CA ARG A 113 -8.98 15.86 2.46
C ARG A 113 -9.28 14.36 2.51
N GLY A 114 -8.53 13.54 1.78
CA GLY A 114 -8.61 12.08 1.85
C GLY A 114 -8.08 11.48 3.16
N TRP A 115 -7.11 12.11 3.83
CA TRP A 115 -6.72 11.72 5.20
C TRP A 115 -7.86 12.01 6.18
N LEU A 116 -8.45 13.22 6.11
CA LEU A 116 -9.57 13.62 6.96
C LEU A 116 -10.79 12.72 6.74
N GLU A 117 -11.16 12.42 5.50
CA GLU A 117 -12.29 11.55 5.18
C GLU A 117 -12.08 10.13 5.71
N ARG A 118 -10.89 9.55 5.52
CA ARG A 118 -10.56 8.22 6.05
C ARG A 118 -10.52 8.20 7.57
N PHE A 119 -9.98 9.23 8.18
CA PHE A 119 -9.96 9.41 9.63
C PHE A 119 -11.38 9.43 10.19
N LEU A 120 -12.28 10.21 9.58
CA LEU A 120 -13.67 10.31 10.01
C LEU A 120 -14.41 8.97 9.87
N VAL A 121 -14.22 8.26 8.74
CA VAL A 121 -14.80 6.92 8.53
C VAL A 121 -14.24 5.91 9.53
N HIS A 122 -12.93 5.93 9.78
CA HIS A 122 -12.26 4.97 10.66
C HIS A 122 -12.71 5.11 12.12
N HIS A 123 -12.93 6.34 12.57
CA HIS A 123 -13.39 6.64 13.93
C HIS A 123 -14.92 6.76 14.04
N ASN A 124 -15.67 6.34 13.01
CA ASN A 124 -17.13 6.43 12.94
C ASN A 124 -17.70 7.84 13.17
N PHE A 125 -16.93 8.90 12.91
CA PHE A 125 -17.40 10.27 12.94
C PHE A 125 -18.20 10.56 11.66
N ARG A 126 -19.49 10.88 11.81
CA ARG A 126 -20.34 11.28 10.68
C ARG A 126 -20.21 12.78 10.42
N ILE A 127 -19.81 13.18 9.21
CA ILE A 127 -19.71 14.59 8.78
C ILE A 127 -21.06 15.30 8.90
N ARG A 128 -22.16 14.58 8.69
CA ARG A 128 -23.52 15.08 8.86
C ARG A 128 -24.28 14.11 9.78
N ALA A 129 -24.63 14.57 10.99
CA ALA A 129 -25.75 13.99 11.69
C ALA A 129 -27.01 14.37 10.90
N PRO A 130 -27.92 13.43 10.57
CA PRO A 130 -29.22 13.82 10.05
C PRO A 130 -29.88 14.66 11.14
N THR A 131 -30.19 15.93 10.83
CA THR A 131 -31.00 16.78 11.69
C THR A 131 -32.44 16.29 11.60
N THR A 132 -32.75 15.18 12.27
CA THR A 132 -34.11 14.60 12.33
C THR A 132 -35.04 15.40 13.23
N VAL A 133 -34.52 16.40 13.94
CA VAL A 133 -35.33 17.31 14.74
C VAL A 133 -35.70 18.50 13.87
N CYS A 134 -36.86 18.43 13.22
CA CYS A 134 -37.55 19.65 12.80
C CYS A 134 -37.65 20.55 14.03
N GLN A 135 -37.13 21.77 13.95
CA GLN A 135 -37.36 22.77 14.98
C GLN A 135 -38.88 22.96 15.06
N LYS A 136 -39.52 22.39 16.10
CA LYS A 136 -40.95 22.60 16.31
C LYS A 136 -41.13 24.10 16.53
N PRO A 137 -41.96 24.78 15.74
CA PRO A 137 -42.19 26.20 15.95
C PRO A 137 -42.81 26.41 17.34
N PRO A 138 -42.58 27.57 17.98
CA PRO A 138 -43.17 27.87 19.27
C PRO A 138 -44.71 27.80 19.20
N SER A 139 -45.37 27.49 20.31
CA SER A 139 -46.81 27.18 20.34
C SER A 139 -47.71 28.30 19.79
N ASN A 140 -47.27 29.55 19.90
CA ASN A 140 -47.94 30.74 19.39
C ASN A 140 -47.88 30.87 17.85
N TYR A 141 -46.94 30.21 17.18
CA TYR A 141 -46.74 30.32 15.73
C TYR A 141 -47.90 29.70 14.94
N VAL A 142 -48.51 28.64 15.49
CA VAL A 142 -49.67 27.98 14.87
C VAL A 142 -50.87 28.93 14.77
N GLN A 143 -51.11 29.73 15.81
CA GLN A 143 -52.19 30.73 15.83
C GLN A 143 -51.96 31.81 14.76
N GLN A 144 -50.73 32.31 14.63
CA GLN A 144 -50.38 33.29 13.60
C GLN A 144 -50.63 32.78 12.18
N ILE A 145 -50.36 31.50 11.91
CA ILE A 145 -50.67 30.88 10.61
C ILE A 145 -52.17 30.82 10.39
N VAL A 146 -52.95 30.39 11.38
CA VAL A 146 -54.41 30.31 11.28
C VAL A 146 -55.02 31.68 11.03
N ASP A 147 -54.61 32.70 11.78
CA ASP A 147 -55.08 34.08 11.62
C ASP A 147 -54.76 34.62 10.22
N PHE A 148 -53.56 34.34 9.72
CA PHE A 148 -53.14 34.75 8.38
C PHE A 148 -53.94 34.05 7.27
N LEU A 149 -54.20 32.75 7.41
CA LEU A 149 -55.03 32.00 6.47
C LEU A 149 -56.47 32.53 6.46
N LEU A 150 -57.05 32.81 7.63
CA LEU A 150 -58.38 33.42 7.76
C LEU A 150 -58.42 34.80 7.08
N TYR A 151 -57.41 35.64 7.31
CA TYR A 151 -57.28 36.93 6.67
C TYR A 151 -57.27 36.84 5.13
N ILE A 152 -56.48 35.92 4.56
CA ILE A 152 -56.45 35.69 3.11
C ILE A 152 -57.83 35.26 2.60
N THR A 153 -58.50 34.34 3.30
CA THR A 153 -59.84 33.91 2.87
C THR A 153 -60.86 35.05 2.88
N ASP A 154 -60.75 35.98 3.83
CA ASP A 154 -61.63 37.13 3.90
C ASP A 154 -61.37 38.13 2.76
N ILE A 155 -60.09 38.37 2.41
CA ILE A 155 -59.71 39.13 1.22
C ILE A 155 -60.29 38.48 -0.04
N GLN A 156 -60.10 37.17 -0.20
CA GLN A 156 -60.59 36.45 -1.38
C GLN A 156 -62.12 36.50 -1.51
N ARG A 157 -62.86 36.49 -0.40
CA ARG A 157 -64.32 36.67 -0.40
C ARG A 157 -64.73 38.08 -0.80
N LYS A 158 -64.01 39.11 -0.36
CA LYS A 158 -64.31 40.53 -0.69
C LYS A 158 -64.03 40.88 -2.14
N HIS A 159 -63.04 40.21 -2.75
CA HIS A 159 -62.67 40.41 -4.16
C HIS A 159 -63.43 39.50 -5.14
N LYS A 160 -64.36 38.67 -4.64
CA LYS A 160 -65.26 37.84 -5.44
C LYS A 160 -66.66 38.46 -5.47
#